data_AF-A0A0J9RBL4-F1
#
_entry.id   AF-A0A0J9RBL4-F1
#
_cell.length_a   1.000
_cell.length_b   1.000
_cell.length_c   1.000
_cell.angle_alpha   90.00
_cell.angle_beta   90.00
_cell.angle_gamma   90.00
#
_symmetry.space_group_name_H-M   'P 1'
#
loop_
_entity.id
_entity.type
_entity.pdbx_description
1 polymer ?
#
loop_
_entity_poly.entity_id
_entity_poly.type
_entity_poly.pdbx_seq_one_letter_code
_entity_poly.pdbx_strand_id
1 'polypeptide(L)'
;MYGIFQLSEPNIVYKLKNIECSTVPGFSANASCRIRAINWNKATAEMDVYLLRTLYNITILKKDYSNQFQPFLVDVLINMCDALSRRNFLPYGLIILKISRTFSNFNHSCPYRGHLMARGAYLNESFLPNVFPLGFYKLNITIMENYITPPSAHVGGIVWYVQVMQAIQPKKKPNRDLY
;
A
#
# COMPACT_ATOMS: atom_id res chain seq x y z
N MET A 1 -24.50 11.79 -39.17
CA MET A 1 -24.78 11.82 -37.72
C MET A 1 -23.96 10.70 -37.09
N TYR A 2 -22.73 11.01 -36.69
CA TYR A 2 -21.78 10.01 -36.18
C TYR A 2 -22.18 9.60 -34.76
N GLY A 3 -22.56 8.34 -34.60
CA GLY A 3 -22.84 7.74 -33.30
C GLY A 3 -21.54 7.64 -32.51
N ILE A 4 -21.42 8.46 -31.46
CA ILE A 4 -20.37 8.34 -30.46
C ILE A 4 -20.66 7.05 -29.69
N PHE A 5 -19.90 5.99 -29.98
CA PHE A 5 -19.75 4.88 -29.06
C PHE A 5 -19.10 5.43 -27.79
N GLN A 6 -19.93 5.72 -26.79
CA GLN A 6 -19.48 5.99 -25.44
C GLN A 6 -19.00 4.65 -24.85
N LEU A 7 -17.75 4.28 -25.16
CA LEU A 7 -17.05 3.20 -24.48
C LEU A 7 -17.04 3.57 -23.01
N SER A 8 -17.90 2.92 -22.20
CA SER A 8 -17.78 3.04 -20.75
C SER A 8 -16.41 2.47 -20.39
N GLU A 9 -15.48 3.33 -19.96
CA GLU A 9 -14.20 2.87 -19.46
C GLU A 9 -14.47 1.83 -18.36
N PRO A 10 -13.86 0.63 -18.44
CA PRO A 10 -14.06 -0.36 -17.39
C PRO A 10 -13.55 0.25 -16.09
N ASN A 11 -14.42 0.33 -15.09
CA ASN A 11 -14.04 0.81 -13.76
C ASN A 11 -13.02 -0.19 -13.19
N ILE A 12 -11.74 0.22 -13.09
CA ILE A 12 -10.65 -0.63 -12.64
C ILE A 12 -10.61 -0.59 -11.11
N VAL A 13 -10.40 -1.74 -10.48
CA VAL A 13 -10.35 -1.86 -9.03
C VAL A 13 -9.08 -2.56 -8.59
N TYR A 14 -8.49 -2.03 -7.53
CA TYR A 14 -7.25 -2.52 -6.91
C TYR A 14 -7.63 -3.31 -5.67
N LYS A 15 -7.87 -4.61 -5.83
CA LYS A 15 -8.31 -5.48 -4.75
C LYS A 15 -7.12 -6.12 -4.05
N LEU A 16 -6.99 -5.86 -2.75
CA LEU A 16 -6.03 -6.57 -1.90
C LEU A 16 -6.40 -8.05 -1.79
N LYS A 17 -5.42 -8.93 -2.00
CA LYS A 17 -5.56 -10.39 -1.98
C LYS A 17 -4.86 -11.03 -0.81
N ASN A 18 -3.63 -10.60 -0.55
CA ASN A 18 -2.84 -11.08 0.59
C ASN A 18 -1.93 -9.96 1.12
N ILE A 19 -1.53 -10.09 2.38
CA ILE A 19 -0.57 -9.20 3.04
C ILE A 19 0.28 -10.03 4.00
N GLU A 20 1.59 -9.81 3.97
CA GLU A 20 2.56 -10.47 4.83
C GLU A 20 3.43 -9.41 5.49
N CYS A 21 3.83 -9.66 6.74
CA CYS A 21 4.69 -8.77 7.49
C CYS A 21 5.81 -9.55 8.17
N SER A 22 7.00 -8.97 8.16
CA SER A 22 8.20 -9.54 8.73
C SER A 22 8.87 -8.57 9.69
N THR A 23 9.40 -9.11 10.78
CA THR A 23 10.09 -8.37 11.83
C THR A 23 11.54 -8.78 11.93
N VAL A 24 12.38 -7.88 12.40
CA VAL A 24 13.77 -8.18 12.75
C VAL A 24 13.96 -8.13 14.26
N PRO A 25 14.45 -9.22 14.88
CA PRO A 25 14.80 -9.23 16.29
C PRO A 25 15.71 -8.04 16.65
N GLY A 26 15.35 -7.33 17.72
CA GLY A 26 16.09 -6.15 18.17
C GLY A 26 15.61 -4.82 17.60
N PHE A 27 14.82 -4.80 16.52
CA PHE A 27 14.23 -3.58 15.96
C PHE A 27 12.70 -3.58 16.04
N SER A 28 12.06 -4.68 15.68
CA SER A 28 10.60 -4.82 15.67
C SER A 28 10.17 -6.19 16.20
N ALA A 29 8.97 -6.24 16.76
CA ALA A 29 8.34 -7.43 17.30
C ALA A 29 6.81 -7.36 17.13
N ASN A 30 6.14 -8.49 17.35
CA ASN A 30 4.68 -8.60 17.38
C ASN A 30 4.00 -8.02 16.12
N ALA A 31 4.58 -8.23 14.94
CA ALA A 31 3.91 -7.81 13.72
C ALA A 31 2.69 -8.70 13.46
N SER A 32 1.56 -8.07 13.15
CA SER A 32 0.34 -8.75 12.73
C SER A 32 -0.21 -8.06 11.49
N CYS A 33 -0.45 -8.82 10.43
CA CYS A 33 -1.02 -8.31 9.20
C CYS A 33 -2.18 -9.18 8.77
N ARG A 34 -3.34 -8.56 8.64
CA ARG A 34 -4.63 -9.24 8.40
C ARG A 34 -5.39 -8.53 7.31
N ILE A 35 -6.13 -9.30 6.52
CA ILE A 35 -7.03 -8.76 5.51
C ILE A 35 -8.46 -8.86 5.98
N ARG A 36 -9.21 -7.81 5.69
CA ARG A 36 -10.65 -7.74 5.87
C ARG A 36 -11.31 -7.55 4.50
N ALA A 37 -12.01 -8.56 4.04
CA ALA A 37 -12.85 -8.45 2.85
C ALA A 37 -14.08 -7.59 3.17
N ILE A 38 -14.31 -6.54 2.38
CA ILE A 38 -15.47 -5.65 2.54
C ILE A 38 -16.55 -6.01 1.52
N ASN A 39 -16.17 -6.14 0.26
CA ASN A 39 -17.06 -6.57 -0.82
C ASN A 39 -16.25 -7.22 -1.97
N TRP A 40 -16.94 -7.52 -3.08
CA TRP A 40 -16.31 -8.13 -4.26
C TRP A 40 -15.20 -7.28 -4.89
N ASN A 41 -15.24 -5.96 -4.73
CA ASN A 41 -14.33 -5.00 -5.35
C ASN A 41 -13.35 -4.35 -4.35
N LYS A 42 -13.53 -4.56 -3.04
CA LYS A 42 -12.76 -3.90 -1.98
C LYS A 42 -12.39 -4.86 -0.85
N ALA A 43 -11.11 -4.85 -0.51
CA ALA A 43 -10.57 -5.46 0.70
C ALA A 43 -9.60 -4.46 1.35
N THR A 44 -9.51 -4.49 2.68
CA THR A 44 -8.66 -3.59 3.46
C THR A 44 -7.64 -4.40 4.26
N ALA A 45 -6.49 -3.80 4.55
CA ALA A 45 -5.45 -4.33 5.41
C ALA A 45 -5.52 -3.71 6.81
N GLU A 46 -5.30 -4.55 7.80
CA GLU A 46 -5.08 -4.22 9.19
C GLU A 46 -3.65 -4.65 9.53
N MET A 47 -2.82 -3.71 9.97
CA MET A 47 -1.41 -3.94 10.30
C MET A 47 -1.11 -3.41 11.69
N ASP A 48 -0.35 -4.18 12.45
CA ASP A 48 0.19 -3.84 13.76
C ASP A 48 1.66 -4.23 13.82
N VAL A 49 2.48 -3.41 14.45
CA VAL A 49 3.87 -3.74 14.76
C VAL A 49 4.32 -2.99 16.01
N TYR A 50 5.15 -3.65 16.81
CA TYR A 50 5.75 -3.02 17.98
C TYR A 50 7.24 -2.76 17.71
N LEU A 51 7.65 -1.50 17.81
CA LEU A 51 9.04 -1.10 17.68
C LEU A 51 9.77 -1.29 19.03
N LEU A 52 10.85 -2.06 19.02
CA LEU A 52 11.71 -2.30 20.17
C LEU A 52 12.75 -1.19 20.36
N ARG A 53 13.06 -0.45 19.28
CA ARG A 53 13.98 0.68 19.27
C ARG A 53 13.32 1.90 18.67
N THR A 54 13.83 3.07 19.06
CA THR A 54 13.41 4.33 18.44
C THR A 54 14.05 4.44 17.06
N LEU A 55 13.23 4.71 16.05
CA LEU A 55 13.63 4.90 14.67
C LEU A 55 13.69 6.40 14.37
N TYR A 56 14.85 6.89 13.96
CA TYR A 56 15.12 8.29 13.69
C TYR A 56 15.09 8.61 12.20
N ASN A 57 15.53 7.69 11.35
CA ASN A 57 15.63 7.89 9.92
C ASN A 57 15.18 6.65 9.15
N ILE A 58 13.89 6.61 8.84
CA ILE A 58 13.24 5.49 8.18
C ILE A 58 13.30 5.67 6.67
N THR A 59 13.94 4.73 5.99
CA THR A 59 13.94 4.62 4.54
C THR A 59 13.13 3.41 4.11
N ILE A 60 12.20 3.64 3.20
CA ILE A 60 11.39 2.60 2.57
C ILE A 60 12.03 2.29 1.22
N LEU A 61 12.33 1.01 1.01
CA LEU A 61 12.76 0.48 -0.27
C LEU A 61 11.68 -0.43 -0.81
N LYS A 62 11.08 -0.03 -1.93
CA LYS A 62 10.30 -0.95 -2.76
C LYS A 62 11.24 -1.58 -3.77
N LYS A 63 11.34 -2.90 -3.74
CA LYS A 63 12.12 -3.69 -4.70
C LYS A 63 11.21 -4.68 -5.40
N ASP A 64 11.38 -4.85 -6.70
CA ASP A 64 10.66 -5.88 -7.44
C ASP A 64 11.61 -6.86 -8.09
N TYR A 65 11.59 -8.09 -7.58
CA TYR A 65 12.44 -9.17 -8.07
C TYR A 65 11.63 -10.33 -8.65
N SER A 66 10.31 -10.19 -8.81
CA SER A 66 9.51 -11.34 -9.22
C SER A 66 9.32 -11.39 -10.72
N ASN A 67 9.95 -12.37 -11.38
CA ASN A 67 9.67 -12.74 -12.78
C ASN A 67 8.25 -13.28 -12.99
N GLN A 68 7.49 -13.55 -11.92
CA GLN A 68 6.15 -14.17 -11.96
C GLN A 68 5.01 -13.15 -11.84
N PHE A 69 5.29 -11.96 -11.31
CA PHE A 69 4.34 -10.84 -11.26
C PHE A 69 4.80 -9.77 -12.25
N GLN A 70 3.87 -9.00 -12.83
CA GLN A 70 4.25 -7.97 -13.80
C GLN A 70 5.21 -6.97 -13.14
N PRO A 71 6.44 -6.81 -13.66
CA PRO A 71 7.48 -6.05 -12.98
C PRO A 71 7.04 -4.58 -12.87
N PHE A 72 6.79 -4.10 -11.65
CA PHE A 72 6.50 -2.69 -11.43
C PHE A 72 7.79 -1.92 -11.69
N LEU A 73 7.79 -1.16 -12.79
CA LEU A 73 8.92 -0.59 -13.53
C LEU A 73 9.93 0.30 -12.78
N VAL A 74 9.86 0.49 -11.46
CA VAL A 74 10.85 1.32 -10.75
C VAL A 74 11.12 0.76 -9.35
N ASP A 75 12.39 0.53 -9.04
CA ASP A 75 12.86 0.40 -7.66
C ASP A 75 12.81 1.78 -7.01
N VAL A 76 12.03 1.91 -5.96
CA VAL A 76 11.74 3.20 -5.34
C VAL A 76 12.34 3.23 -3.94
N LEU A 77 13.18 4.24 -3.71
CA LEU A 77 13.76 4.54 -2.42
C LEU A 77 13.18 5.86 -1.92
N ILE A 78 12.54 5.84 -0.75
CA ILE A 78 11.93 7.03 -0.15
C ILE A 78 12.34 7.14 1.30
N ASN A 79 12.87 8.31 1.68
CA ASN A 79 12.99 8.68 3.07
C ASN A 79 11.61 9.08 3.62
N MET A 80 11.07 8.26 4.52
CA MET A 80 9.75 8.45 5.10
C MET A 80 9.71 9.70 6.00
N CYS A 81 10.77 9.96 6.75
CA CYS A 81 10.88 11.10 7.65
C CYS A 81 10.85 12.43 6.87
N ASP A 82 11.53 12.47 5.71
CA ASP A 82 11.52 13.64 4.82
C ASP A 82 10.17 13.83 4.13
N ALA A 83 9.50 12.73 3.74
CA ALA A 83 8.17 12.78 3.16
C ALA A 83 7.12 13.31 4.18
N LEU A 84 7.21 12.87 5.44
CA LEU A 84 6.30 13.26 6.52
C LEU A 84 6.52 14.71 6.97
N SER A 85 7.77 15.17 6.99
CA SER A 85 8.13 16.56 7.28
C SER A 85 7.82 17.52 6.12
N ARG A 86 7.24 17.02 5.01
CA ARG A 86 6.98 17.77 3.76
C ARG A 86 8.25 18.42 3.17
N ARG A 87 9.43 17.90 3.50
CA ARG A 87 10.71 18.39 2.99
C ARG A 87 11.01 17.87 1.60
N ASN A 88 10.42 16.74 1.23
CA ASN A 88 10.65 16.12 -0.08
C ASN A 88 9.34 16.02 -0.89
N PHE A 89 9.31 16.67 -2.06
CA PHE A 89 8.13 16.80 -2.94
C PHE A 89 7.99 15.68 -3.98
N LEU A 90 8.69 14.56 -3.80
CA LEU A 90 8.53 13.42 -4.70
C LEU A 90 7.06 12.95 -4.70
N PRO A 91 6.46 12.66 -5.87
CA PRO A 91 5.05 12.27 -5.98
C PRO A 91 4.73 11.05 -5.11
N TYR A 92 5.65 10.10 -5.03
CA TYR A 92 5.54 8.94 -4.14
C TYR A 92 5.58 9.30 -2.64
N GLY A 93 6.30 10.36 -2.27
CA GLY A 93 6.32 10.89 -0.91
C GLY A 93 4.95 11.45 -0.50
N LEU A 94 4.27 12.17 -1.41
CA LEU A 94 2.91 12.67 -1.17
C LEU A 94 1.88 11.54 -1.01
N ILE A 95 2.03 10.47 -1.80
CA ILE A 95 1.20 9.27 -1.70
C ILE A 95 1.38 8.63 -0.32
N ILE A 96 2.62 8.40 0.11
CA ILE A 96 2.92 7.88 1.44
C ILE A 96 2.35 8.79 2.51
N LEU A 97 2.56 10.11 2.42
CA LEU A 97 2.03 11.08 3.38
C LEU A 97 0.51 10.96 3.54
N LYS A 98 -0.22 10.85 2.42
CA LYS A 98 -1.67 10.74 2.40
C LYS A 98 -2.12 9.41 3.02
N ILE A 99 -1.50 8.29 2.64
CA ILE A 99 -1.79 6.95 3.19
C ILE A 99 -1.52 6.93 4.69
N SER A 100 -0.36 7.44 5.12
CA SER A 100 0.07 7.50 6.52
C SER A 100 -0.96 8.25 7.36
N ARG A 101 -1.33 9.46 6.96
CA ARG A 101 -2.31 10.27 7.72
C ARG A 101 -3.72 9.68 7.73
N THR A 102 -4.10 8.93 6.69
CA THR A 102 -5.46 8.40 6.56
C THR A 102 -5.65 7.12 7.35
N PHE A 103 -4.67 6.22 7.30
CA PHE A 103 -4.84 4.85 7.79
C PHE A 103 -4.03 4.55 9.03
N SER A 104 -3.07 5.39 9.42
CA SER A 104 -2.11 5.04 10.46
C SER A 104 -1.93 6.08 11.55
N ASN A 105 -1.29 5.66 12.64
CA ASN A 105 -0.91 6.55 13.73
C ASN A 105 0.43 7.28 13.51
N PHE A 106 1.15 7.02 12.40
CA PHE A 106 2.43 7.67 12.09
C PHE A 106 2.24 8.97 11.30
N ASN A 107 1.68 9.99 11.95
CA ASN A 107 1.29 11.26 11.32
C ASN A 107 2.28 12.43 11.50
N HIS A 108 3.31 12.26 12.33
CA HIS A 108 4.31 13.28 12.66
C HIS A 108 5.66 12.99 11.98
N SER A 109 6.56 13.96 11.93
CA SER A 109 7.95 13.68 11.51
C SER A 109 8.64 12.78 12.54
N CYS A 110 9.56 11.93 12.10
CA CYS A 110 10.40 11.09 12.97
C CYS A 110 11.00 11.90 14.14
N PRO A 111 11.25 11.27 15.31
CA PRO A 111 11.42 9.82 15.52
C PRO A 111 10.15 9.05 15.93
N TYR A 112 10.13 7.75 15.65
CA TYR A 112 9.03 6.83 16.01
C TYR A 112 9.45 5.79 17.04
N ARG A 113 8.53 5.44 17.94
CA ARG A 113 8.75 4.43 18.99
C ARG A 113 7.44 3.79 19.42
N GLY A 114 7.52 2.57 19.95
CA GLY A 114 6.39 1.83 20.51
C GLY A 114 5.48 1.23 19.44
N HIS A 115 4.18 1.19 19.71
CA HIS A 115 3.20 0.52 18.87
C HIS A 115 2.80 1.37 17.66
N LEU A 116 3.03 0.85 16.46
CA LEU A 116 2.56 1.42 15.20
C LEU A 116 1.44 0.56 14.64
N MET A 117 0.40 1.21 14.16
CA MET A 117 -0.76 0.54 13.58
C MET A 117 -1.24 1.24 12.32
N ALA A 118 -1.77 0.45 11.40
CA ALA A 118 -2.50 0.94 10.24
C ALA A 118 -3.81 0.15 10.09
N ARG A 119 -4.93 0.86 10.06
CA ARG A 119 -6.28 0.29 10.05
C ARG A 119 -7.01 0.62 8.77
N GLY A 120 -7.73 -0.36 8.22
CA GLY A 120 -8.56 -0.16 7.04
C GLY A 120 -7.80 0.28 5.78
N ALA A 121 -6.51 -0.01 5.66
CA ALA A 121 -5.69 0.44 4.54
C ALA A 121 -6.12 -0.21 3.21
N TYR A 122 -6.35 0.58 2.16
CA TYR A 122 -6.69 0.08 0.83
C TYR A 122 -5.99 0.90 -0.26
N LEU A 123 -5.86 0.28 -1.44
CA LEU A 123 -5.35 0.94 -2.63
C LEU A 123 -6.52 1.46 -3.48
N ASN A 124 -6.34 2.66 -4.00
CA ASN A 124 -7.28 3.34 -4.87
C ASN A 124 -6.51 4.03 -5.99
N GLU A 125 -7.15 4.19 -7.15
CA GLU A 125 -6.62 4.91 -8.31
C GLU A 125 -6.11 6.31 -7.95
N SER A 126 -6.82 7.01 -7.05
CA SER A 126 -6.45 8.35 -6.61
C SER A 126 -5.11 8.44 -5.84
N PHE A 127 -4.50 7.31 -5.49
CA PHE A 127 -3.17 7.24 -4.87
C PHE A 127 -2.07 6.88 -5.87
N LEU A 128 -2.41 6.53 -7.11
CA LEU A 128 -1.47 6.04 -8.09
C LEU A 128 -1.32 7.08 -9.20
N PRO A 129 -0.09 7.35 -9.68
CA PRO A 129 0.12 8.33 -10.74
C PRO A 129 -0.49 7.86 -12.06
N ASN A 130 -0.48 6.54 -12.31
CA ASN A 130 -0.95 5.92 -13.54
C ASN A 130 -1.86 4.72 -13.22
N VAL A 131 -2.77 4.42 -14.15
CA VAL A 131 -3.58 3.19 -14.12
C VAL A 131 -2.70 1.99 -14.47
N PHE A 132 -2.83 0.93 -13.68
CA PHE A 132 -2.05 -0.30 -13.88
C PHE A 132 -2.81 -1.27 -14.79
N PRO A 133 -2.10 -2.10 -15.57
CA PRO A 133 -2.74 -3.11 -16.41
C PRO A 133 -3.56 -4.15 -15.63
N LEU A 134 -4.33 -4.93 -16.39
CA LEU A 134 -4.93 -6.21 -15.99
C LEU A 134 -3.90 -7.12 -15.29
N GLY A 135 -4.03 -7.49 -14.01
CA GLY A 135 -3.08 -8.46 -13.45
C GLY A 135 -3.02 -8.64 -11.95
N PHE A 136 -2.14 -9.56 -11.54
CA PHE A 136 -1.70 -9.73 -10.16
C PHE A 136 -0.34 -9.07 -9.97
N TYR A 137 -0.19 -8.37 -8.85
CA TYR A 137 0.97 -7.57 -8.51
C TYR A 137 1.40 -7.87 -7.08
N LYS A 138 2.72 -7.91 -6.84
CA LYS A 138 3.35 -8.21 -5.55
C LYS A 138 4.31 -7.11 -5.12
N LEU A 139 3.87 -6.19 -4.26
CA LEU A 139 4.71 -5.10 -3.78
C LEU A 139 5.53 -5.56 -2.56
N ASN A 140 6.84 -5.68 -2.71
CA ASN A 140 7.75 -5.95 -1.59
C ASN A 140 8.32 -4.63 -1.06
N ILE A 141 7.98 -4.31 0.19
CA ILE A 141 8.34 -3.09 0.88
C ILE A 141 9.29 -3.44 2.02
N THR A 142 10.52 -2.98 1.94
CA THR A 142 11.55 -3.17 2.95
C THR A 142 11.75 -1.89 3.75
N ILE A 143 11.79 -2.00 5.07
CA ILE A 143 11.94 -0.88 5.99
C ILE A 143 13.36 -0.92 6.57
N MET A 144 14.11 0.15 6.34
CA MET A 144 15.49 0.32 6.80
C MET A 144 15.60 1.53 7.71
N GLU A 145 16.44 1.43 8.72
CA GLU A 145 16.88 2.53 9.57
C GLU A 145 18.26 3.01 9.06
N ASN A 146 18.45 4.33 8.98
CA ASN A 146 19.71 4.97 8.59
C ASN A 146 20.29 4.46 7.26
N TYR A 147 19.43 4.23 6.25
CA TYR A 147 19.89 3.70 4.95
C TYR A 147 20.96 4.57 4.27
N ILE A 148 20.81 5.90 4.33
CA ILE A 148 21.73 6.85 3.69
C ILE A 148 23.03 7.01 4.51
N THR A 149 22.95 6.86 5.84
CA THR A 149 24.07 7.11 6.78
C THR A 149 24.42 5.82 7.51
N PRO A 150 25.44 5.05 7.05
CA PRO A 150 25.75 3.77 7.67
C PRO A 150 26.15 3.91 9.15
N PRO A 151 25.88 2.88 9.98
CA PRO A 151 25.39 1.56 9.60
C PRO A 151 23.87 1.53 9.35
N SER A 152 23.48 1.04 8.18
CA SER A 152 22.07 0.81 7.86
C SER A 152 21.59 -0.47 8.55
N ALA A 153 20.35 -0.46 9.05
CA ALA A 153 19.77 -1.61 9.73
C ALA A 153 18.43 -1.99 9.13
N HIS A 154 18.22 -3.28 8.91
CA HIS A 154 16.91 -3.80 8.48
C HIS A 154 15.97 -3.85 9.68
N VAL A 155 14.84 -3.16 9.58
CA VAL A 155 13.85 -3.06 10.67
C VAL A 155 12.75 -4.11 10.49
N GLY A 156 12.36 -4.37 9.25
CA GLY A 156 11.27 -5.27 8.90
C GLY A 156 10.83 -5.10 7.45
N GLY A 157 9.77 -5.80 7.07
CA GLY A 157 9.22 -5.74 5.72
C GLY A 157 7.73 -6.00 5.67
N ILE A 158 7.10 -5.54 4.58
CA ILE A 158 5.69 -5.74 4.29
C ILE A 158 5.57 -6.15 2.82
N VAL A 159 4.81 -7.20 2.55
CA VAL A 159 4.54 -7.68 1.19
C VAL A 159 3.05 -7.59 0.92
N TRP A 160 2.67 -6.86 -0.12
CA TRP A 160 1.28 -6.71 -0.54
C TRP A 160 1.03 -7.46 -1.84
N TYR A 161 -0.05 -8.23 -1.88
CA TYR A 161 -0.50 -8.92 -3.08
C TYR A 161 -1.80 -8.27 -3.55
N VAL A 162 -1.77 -7.61 -4.70
CA VAL A 162 -2.86 -6.79 -5.24
C VAL A 162 -3.30 -7.37 -6.57
N GLN A 163 -4.60 -7.51 -6.78
CA GLN A 163 -5.18 -7.81 -8.08
C GLN A 163 -5.80 -6.55 -8.65
N VAL A 164 -5.34 -6.15 -9.83
CA VAL A 164 -6.02 -5.15 -10.66
C VAL A 164 -7.02 -5.92 -11.54
N MET A 165 -8.29 -5.61 -11.37
CA MET A 165 -9.39 -6.29 -12.05
C MET A 165 -10.48 -5.29 -12.43
N GLN A 166 -11.38 -5.67 -13.34
CA GLN A 166 -12.56 -4.86 -13.61
C GLN A 166 -13.54 -4.98 -12.45
N ALA A 167 -14.23 -3.89 -12.12
CA ALA A 167 -15.24 -3.85 -11.08
C ALA A 167 -16.35 -4.86 -11.38
N ILE A 168 -16.61 -5.76 -10.43
CA ILE A 168 -17.75 -6.66 -10.51
C ILE A 168 -19.01 -5.84 -10.22
N GLN A 169 -19.88 -5.74 -11.21
CA GLN A 169 -21.20 -5.13 -11.05
C GLN A 169 -22.17 -6.18 -10.48
N PRO A 170 -22.87 -5.90 -9.36
CA PRO A 170 -23.91 -6.80 -8.88
C PRO A 170 -25.03 -6.86 -9.91
N LYS A 171 -25.45 -8.08 -10.30
CA LYS A 171 -26.62 -8.26 -11.18
C LYS A 171 -27.84 -7.62 -10.50
N LYS A 172 -28.48 -6.64 -11.16
CA LYS A 172 -29.81 -6.16 -10.73
C LYS A 172 -30.77 -7.35 -10.75
N LYS A 173 -31.46 -7.62 -9.63
CA LYS A 173 -32.60 -8.55 -9.66
C LYS A 173 -33.67 -7.93 -10.57
N PRO A 174 -34.21 -8.66 -11.56
CA PRO A 174 -35.36 -8.16 -12.30
C PRO A 174 -36.51 -7.98 -11.31
N ASN A 175 -37.14 -6.81 -11.35
CA ASN A 175 -38.32 -6.51 -10.54
C ASN A 175 -39.41 -7.52 -10.96
N ARG A 176 -39.74 -8.47 -10.07
CA ARG A 176 -41.01 -9.19 -10.17
C ARG A 176 -42.05 -8.27 -9.56
N ASP A 177 -42.45 -7.26 -10.32
CA ASP A 177 -43.73 -6.61 -10.06
C ASP A 177 -44.80 -7.65 -10.43
N LEU A 178 -45.49 -8.09 -9.40
CA LEU A 178 -46.57 -9.06 -9.43
C LEU A 178 -47.74 -8.52 -10.27
N TYR A 179 -48.40 -9.45 -10.96
CA TYR A 179 -49.72 -9.31 -11.59
C TYR A 179 -50.74 -8.62 -10.69
#